data_AF-A0A9E5X8Z8-F1
#
_entry.id   AF-A0A9E5X8Z8-F1
#
_cell.length_a   1.000
_cell.length_b   1.000
_cell.length_c   1.000
_cell.angle_alpha   90.00
_cell.angle_beta   90.00
_cell.angle_gamma   90.00
#
_symmetry.space_group_name_H-M   'P 1'
#
loop_
_entity.id
_entity.type
_entity.pdbx_description
1 polymer ?
#
loop_
_entity_poly.entity_id
_entity_poly.type
_entity_poly.pdbx_seq_one_letter_code
_entity_poly.pdbx_strand_id
1 'polypeptide(L)'
;MDIDATLHECERALAVDGPVDLSALGFWKAVGAVKRDPDLVTRCADRIAAIDEKAFRRWALIAVPTWVGTVIMSIAAMAGLAAVVAAYFISSPWNGIAIIAGTVVLIASTHGLGHLVVGRLVGIRFTHWFIGTVSKPQPGVKIDYATYLRTPPKARAWMHASGALVTKVVPFLGIGAAWGSHSPAWTWWILLLLGLFQITTDILFSVKSSDWKKFRREMRYAQS
;
A
#
# COMPACT_ATOMS: atom_id res chain seq x y z
N MET A 1 5.72 14.91 26.44
CA MET A 1 6.75 14.32 25.55
C MET A 1 7.33 15.45 24.74
N ASP A 2 8.64 15.63 24.79
CA ASP A 2 9.33 16.65 24.02
C ASP A 2 9.54 16.15 22.58
N ILE A 3 8.80 16.74 21.62
CA ILE A 3 8.85 16.36 20.21
C ILE A 3 10.19 16.75 19.60
N ASP A 4 10.69 17.95 19.90
CA ASP A 4 11.90 18.46 19.28
C ASP A 4 13.14 17.69 19.74
N ALA A 5 13.21 17.35 21.03
CA ALA A 5 14.25 16.46 21.56
C ALA A 5 14.18 15.05 20.95
N THR A 6 12.97 14.49 20.80
CA THR A 6 12.78 13.16 20.20
C THR A 6 13.25 13.13 18.73
N LEU A 7 12.87 14.13 17.93
CA LEU A 7 13.28 14.23 16.53
C LEU A 7 14.79 14.46 16.42
N HIS A 8 15.38 15.25 17.31
CA HIS A 8 16.81 15.49 17.33
C HIS A 8 17.61 14.22 17.62
N GLU A 9 17.15 13.40 18.56
CA GLU A 9 17.80 12.12 18.86
C GLU A 9 17.68 11.13 17.69
N CYS A 10 16.54 11.11 16.99
CA CYS A 10 16.40 10.31 15.77
C CYS A 10 17.38 10.74 14.67
N GLU A 11 17.57 12.04 14.47
CA GLU A 11 18.53 12.59 13.50
C GLU A 11 19.96 12.20 13.86
N ARG A 12 20.35 12.34 15.14
CA ARG A 12 21.65 11.92 15.66
C ARG A 12 21.89 10.43 15.44
N ALA A 13 20.93 9.59 15.81
CA ALA A 13 21.04 8.14 15.60
C ALA A 13 21.18 7.77 14.12
N LEU A 14 20.46 8.46 13.23
CA LEU A 14 20.57 8.27 11.79
C LEU A 14 21.83 8.92 11.18
N ALA A 15 22.56 9.77 11.89
CA ALA A 15 23.83 10.33 11.41
C ALA A 15 24.96 9.30 11.44
N VAL A 16 24.90 8.35 12.38
CA VAL A 16 25.82 7.22 12.47
C VAL A 16 25.36 6.10 11.53
N ASP A 17 26.28 5.37 10.91
CA ASP A 17 25.95 4.20 10.10
C ASP A 17 25.52 3.02 10.96
N GLY A 18 24.56 2.24 10.45
CA GLY A 18 24.00 1.08 11.14
C GLY A 18 22.47 1.09 11.23
N PRO A 19 21.90 -0.01 11.77
CA PRO A 19 20.47 -0.14 11.96
C PRO A 19 19.98 0.81 13.06
N VAL A 20 18.86 1.49 12.81
CA VAL A 20 18.23 2.42 13.76
C VAL A 20 16.79 2.00 13.97
N ASP A 21 16.42 1.70 15.22
CA ASP A 21 15.02 1.48 15.59
C ASP A 21 14.36 2.79 16.02
N LEU A 22 13.73 3.46 15.06
CA LEU A 22 12.95 4.67 15.31
C LEU A 22 11.83 4.48 16.35
N SER A 23 11.29 3.26 16.48
CA SER A 23 10.23 2.99 17.45
C SER A 23 10.76 3.05 18.87
N ALA A 24 11.95 2.48 19.11
CA ALA A 24 12.64 2.53 20.39
C ALA A 24 13.01 3.97 20.78
N LEU A 25 13.36 4.80 19.80
CA LEU A 25 13.62 6.24 19.98
C LEU A 25 12.36 7.09 20.19
N GLY A 26 11.16 6.51 20.12
CA GLY A 26 9.91 7.22 20.35
C GLY A 26 9.37 8.01 19.14
N PHE A 27 9.99 7.88 17.95
CA PHE A 27 9.62 8.59 16.74
C PHE A 27 8.12 8.48 16.42
N TRP A 28 7.55 7.28 16.45
CA TRP A 28 6.13 7.08 16.12
C TRP A 28 5.17 7.68 17.16
N LYS A 29 5.60 7.83 18.41
CA LYS A 29 4.83 8.56 19.43
C LYS A 29 4.85 10.06 19.12
N ALA A 30 6.02 10.62 18.78
CA ALA A 30 6.18 12.01 18.33
C ALA A 30 5.30 12.32 17.10
N VAL A 31 5.38 11.49 16.07
CA VAL A 31 4.52 11.58 14.88
C VAL A 31 3.04 11.53 15.25
N GLY A 32 2.65 10.66 16.19
CA GLY A 32 1.27 10.56 16.66
C GLY A 32 0.80 11.84 17.37
N ALA A 33 1.68 12.53 18.11
CA ALA A 33 1.38 13.83 18.72
C ALA A 33 1.22 14.91 17.65
N VAL A 34 2.16 14.99 16.69
CA VAL A 34 2.11 15.94 15.57
C VAL A 34 0.82 15.81 14.77
N LYS A 35 0.33 14.58 14.51
CA LYS A 35 -0.93 14.36 13.78
C LYS A 35 -2.18 14.98 14.41
N ARG A 36 -2.15 15.34 15.69
CA ARG A 36 -3.29 15.89 16.44
C ARG A 36 -3.29 17.41 16.50
N ASP A 37 -2.22 18.06 16.04
CA ASP A 37 -2.01 19.49 16.21
C ASP A 37 -1.53 20.11 14.88
N PRO A 38 -2.38 20.92 14.21
CA PRO A 38 -2.03 21.57 12.94
C PRO A 38 -0.78 22.46 12.98
N ASP A 39 -0.52 23.12 14.12
CA ASP A 39 0.65 24.00 14.26
C ASP A 39 1.93 23.16 14.31
N LEU A 40 1.89 22.02 15.01
CA LEU A 40 2.98 21.06 15.01
C LEU A 40 3.18 20.41 13.63
N VAL A 41 2.11 20.16 12.86
CA VAL A 41 2.25 19.68 11.47
C VAL A 41 3.04 20.70 10.64
N THR A 42 2.68 21.98 10.74
CA THR A 42 3.33 23.05 9.97
C THR A 42 4.83 23.13 10.30
N ARG A 43 5.19 23.00 11.57
CA ARG A 43 6.59 23.10 12.04
C ARG A 43 7.42 21.83 11.81
N CYS A 44 6.83 20.65 11.97
CA CYS A 44 7.58 19.40 12.08
C CYS A 44 7.44 18.45 10.88
N ALA A 45 6.47 18.67 9.97
CA ALA A 45 6.18 17.70 8.91
C ALA A 45 7.38 17.39 8.00
N ASP A 46 8.13 18.41 7.57
CA ASP A 46 9.27 18.22 6.67
C ASP A 46 10.45 17.54 7.38
N ARG A 47 10.67 17.88 8.66
CA ARG A 47 11.68 17.25 9.50
C ARG A 47 11.38 15.77 9.72
N ILE A 48 10.13 15.44 10.04
CA ILE A 48 9.65 14.05 10.17
C ILE A 48 9.84 13.30 8.84
N ALA A 49 9.50 13.92 7.71
CA ALA A 49 9.66 13.30 6.40
C ALA A 49 11.13 13.00 6.08
N ALA A 50 12.06 13.90 6.40
CA ALA A 50 13.48 13.69 6.20
C ALA A 50 14.02 12.50 7.04
N ILE A 51 13.61 12.40 8.30
CA ILE A 51 13.98 11.28 9.19
C ILE A 51 13.42 9.95 8.64
N ASP A 52 12.13 9.93 8.27
CA ASP A 52 11.44 8.75 7.73
C ASP A 52 12.02 8.29 6.38
N GLU A 53 12.40 9.22 5.50
CA GLU A 53 13.05 8.92 4.23
C GLU A 53 14.47 8.36 4.43
N LYS A 54 15.26 8.94 5.34
CA LYS A 54 16.61 8.45 5.63
C LYS A 54 16.58 7.05 6.25
N ALA A 55 15.66 6.79 7.18
CA ALA A 55 15.47 5.46 7.74
C ALA A 55 14.96 4.46 6.69
N PHE A 56 14.04 4.88 5.81
CA PHE A 56 13.54 4.04 4.72
C PHE A 56 14.64 3.60 3.76
N ARG A 57 15.54 4.50 3.37
CA ARG A 57 16.66 4.17 2.46
C ARG A 57 17.62 3.13 3.03
N ARG A 58 17.78 3.08 4.36
CA ARG A 58 18.57 2.04 5.05
C ARG A 58 17.84 0.70 5.14
N TRP A 59 16.52 0.73 5.10
CA TRP A 59 15.66 -0.45 5.27
C TRP A 59 15.28 -1.11 3.95
N ALA A 60 15.01 -0.34 2.89
CA ALA A 60 14.55 -0.88 1.62
C ALA A 60 15.66 -1.67 0.91
N LEU A 61 15.35 -2.91 0.49
CA LEU A 61 16.27 -3.72 -0.30
C LEU A 61 16.40 -3.16 -1.72
N ILE A 62 15.27 -2.79 -2.31
CA ILE A 62 15.18 -2.17 -3.62
C ILE A 62 14.28 -0.96 -3.48
N ALA A 63 14.71 0.19 -4.00
CA ALA A 63 13.90 1.39 -4.12
C ALA A 63 14.12 2.01 -5.49
N VAL A 64 13.05 2.20 -6.26
CA VAL A 64 13.09 2.84 -7.57
C VAL A 64 12.22 4.11 -7.54
N PRO A 65 12.54 5.14 -8.36
CA PRO A 65 11.74 6.35 -8.42
C PRO A 65 10.26 6.04 -8.69
N THR A 66 9.34 6.80 -8.09
CA THR A 66 7.89 6.53 -8.21
C THR A 66 7.43 6.38 -9.66
N TRP A 67 7.92 7.20 -10.60
CA TRP A 67 7.48 7.12 -11.99
C TRP A 67 7.86 5.78 -12.65
N VAL A 68 9.07 5.26 -12.41
CA VAL A 68 9.54 3.98 -12.96
C VAL A 68 8.64 2.85 -12.48
N GLY A 69 8.48 2.73 -11.16
CA GLY A 69 7.63 1.68 -10.60
C GLY A 69 6.16 1.83 -11.02
N THR A 70 5.67 3.04 -11.20
CA THR A 70 4.29 3.28 -11.68
C THR A 70 4.11 2.80 -13.11
N VAL A 71 5.09 3.06 -13.99
CA VAL A 71 5.07 2.54 -15.37
C VAL A 71 5.09 1.02 -15.36
N ILE A 72 5.98 0.39 -14.60
CA ILE A 72 6.06 -1.08 -14.50
C ILE A 72 4.74 -1.67 -13.99
N MET A 73 4.19 -1.13 -12.90
CA MET A 73 2.92 -1.62 -12.34
C MET A 73 1.74 -1.39 -13.29
N SER A 74 1.74 -0.28 -14.04
CA SER A 74 0.69 0.00 -15.03
C SER A 74 0.78 -0.97 -16.20
N ILE A 75 1.99 -1.28 -16.70
CA ILE A 75 2.21 -2.31 -17.73
C ILE A 75 1.75 -3.68 -17.22
N ALA A 76 2.10 -4.04 -15.98
CA ALA A 76 1.64 -5.29 -15.38
C ALA A 76 0.10 -5.34 -15.29
N ALA A 77 -0.55 -4.26 -14.85
CA ALA A 77 -2.01 -4.18 -14.78
C ALA A 77 -2.64 -4.34 -16.19
N MET A 78 -2.08 -3.67 -17.20
CA MET A 78 -2.54 -3.81 -18.59
C MET A 78 -2.36 -5.24 -19.11
N ALA A 79 -1.23 -5.90 -18.80
CA ALA A 79 -1.00 -7.30 -19.16
C ALA A 79 -1.99 -8.25 -18.47
N GLY A 80 -2.28 -8.02 -17.19
CA GLY A 80 -3.29 -8.77 -16.46
C GLY A 80 -4.70 -8.61 -17.06
N LEU A 81 -5.07 -7.37 -17.40
CA LEU A 81 -6.33 -7.09 -18.10
C LEU A 81 -6.36 -7.74 -19.49
N ALA A 82 -5.28 -7.66 -20.26
CA ALA A 82 -5.18 -8.27 -21.58
C ALA A 82 -5.34 -9.80 -21.51
N ALA A 83 -4.78 -10.45 -20.49
CA ALA A 83 -4.99 -11.89 -20.26
C ALA A 83 -6.46 -12.23 -19.97
N VAL A 84 -7.15 -11.41 -19.17
CA VAL A 84 -8.60 -11.58 -18.92
C VAL A 84 -9.41 -11.38 -20.20
N VAL A 85 -9.07 -10.40 -21.03
CA VAL A 85 -9.75 -10.16 -22.32
C VAL A 85 -9.46 -11.31 -23.31
N ALA A 86 -8.21 -11.77 -23.39
CA ALA A 86 -7.82 -12.88 -24.27
C ALA A 86 -8.58 -14.18 -23.96
N ALA A 87 -9.02 -14.37 -22.71
CA ALA A 87 -9.80 -15.52 -22.29
C ALA A 87 -11.11 -15.71 -23.08
N TYR A 88 -11.66 -14.64 -23.67
CA TYR A 88 -12.85 -14.71 -24.52
C TYR A 88 -12.58 -15.30 -25.91
N PHE A 89 -11.31 -15.42 -26.31
CA PHE A 89 -10.91 -15.82 -27.66
C PHE A 89 -10.10 -17.12 -27.69
N ILE A 90 -9.83 -17.73 -26.53
CA ILE A 90 -9.08 -18.98 -26.43
C ILE A 90 -9.96 -20.10 -25.88
N SER A 91 -9.67 -21.33 -26.30
CA SER A 91 -10.50 -22.48 -25.94
C SER A 91 -10.36 -22.87 -24.47
N SER A 92 -11.41 -23.49 -23.94
CA SER A 92 -11.31 -24.24 -22.68
C SER A 92 -10.25 -25.35 -22.79
N PRO A 93 -9.44 -25.61 -21.76
CA PRO A 93 -9.44 -25.00 -20.42
C PRO A 93 -8.54 -23.76 -20.29
N TRP A 94 -7.87 -23.33 -21.35
CA TRP A 94 -6.85 -22.26 -21.33
C TRP A 94 -7.42 -20.89 -20.98
N ASN A 95 -8.68 -20.61 -21.34
CA ASN A 95 -9.39 -19.40 -20.93
C ASN A 95 -9.45 -19.25 -19.39
N GLY A 96 -9.70 -20.34 -18.67
CA GLY A 96 -9.72 -20.35 -17.21
C GLY A 96 -8.36 -20.02 -16.60
N ILE A 97 -7.28 -20.56 -17.18
CA ILE A 97 -5.90 -20.26 -16.75
C ILE A 97 -5.57 -18.79 -17.00
N ALA A 98 -5.92 -18.26 -18.17
CA ALA A 98 -5.70 -16.86 -18.52
C ALA A 98 -6.41 -15.90 -17.56
N ILE A 99 -7.66 -16.20 -17.17
CA ILE A 99 -8.40 -15.38 -16.19
C ILE A 99 -7.73 -15.42 -14.82
N ILE A 100 -7.32 -16.59 -14.32
CA ILE A 100 -6.68 -16.68 -13.01
C ILE A 100 -5.34 -15.95 -13.01
N ALA A 101 -4.50 -16.19 -14.01
CA ALA A 101 -3.22 -15.51 -14.14
C ALA A 101 -3.41 -13.99 -14.25
N GLY A 102 -4.33 -13.54 -15.11
CA GLY A 102 -4.66 -12.13 -15.26
C GLY A 102 -5.18 -11.50 -13.97
N THR A 103 -6.05 -12.20 -13.25
CA THR A 103 -6.59 -11.78 -11.95
C THR A 103 -5.48 -11.63 -10.89
N VAL A 104 -4.57 -12.60 -10.79
CA VAL A 104 -3.44 -12.53 -9.85
C VAL A 104 -2.52 -11.35 -10.17
N VAL A 105 -2.20 -11.15 -11.46
CA VAL A 105 -1.39 -10.02 -11.92
C VAL A 105 -2.09 -8.69 -11.60
N LEU A 106 -3.41 -8.60 -11.84
CA LEU A 106 -4.21 -7.42 -11.51
C LEU A 106 -4.18 -7.14 -10.01
N ILE A 107 -4.41 -8.14 -9.14
CA ILE A 107 -4.34 -7.97 -7.68
C ILE A 107 -2.99 -7.39 -7.26
N ALA A 108 -1.89 -8.00 -7.73
CA ALA A 108 -0.54 -7.59 -7.33
C ALA A 108 -0.19 -6.17 -7.80
N SER A 109 -0.51 -5.84 -9.05
CA SER A 109 -0.18 -4.54 -9.65
C SER A 109 -1.11 -3.40 -9.19
N THR A 110 -2.39 -3.68 -9.03
CA THR A 110 -3.40 -2.65 -8.75
C THR A 110 -3.53 -2.29 -7.28
N HIS A 111 -3.05 -3.12 -6.34
CA HIS A 111 -3.04 -2.77 -4.92
C HIS A 111 -2.26 -1.48 -4.63
N GLY A 112 -0.98 -1.43 -5.04
CA GLY A 112 -0.15 -0.25 -4.85
C GLY A 112 -0.60 0.93 -5.71
N LEU A 113 -1.10 0.67 -6.92
CA LEU A 113 -1.67 1.71 -7.79
C LEU A 113 -2.92 2.32 -7.17
N GLY A 114 -3.75 1.55 -6.46
CA GLY A 114 -4.91 2.05 -5.72
C GLY A 114 -4.50 3.09 -4.68
N HIS A 115 -3.50 2.78 -3.85
CA HIS A 115 -2.93 3.74 -2.93
C HIS A 115 -2.38 4.98 -3.64
N LEU A 116 -1.66 4.80 -4.73
CA LEU A 116 -1.04 5.88 -5.48
C LEU A 116 -2.11 6.82 -6.05
N VAL A 117 -3.11 6.30 -6.75
CA VAL A 117 -4.18 7.08 -7.38
C VAL A 117 -4.97 7.83 -6.32
N VAL A 118 -5.50 7.12 -5.32
CA VAL A 118 -6.31 7.77 -4.26
C VAL A 118 -5.46 8.75 -3.46
N GLY A 119 -4.22 8.41 -3.15
CA GLY A 119 -3.28 9.30 -2.46
C GLY A 119 -3.02 10.59 -3.23
N ARG A 120 -2.73 10.51 -4.53
CA ARG A 120 -2.51 11.69 -5.38
C ARG A 120 -3.75 12.56 -5.48
N LEU A 121 -4.94 11.96 -5.62
CA LEU A 121 -6.21 12.69 -5.66
C LEU A 121 -6.48 13.50 -4.38
N VAL A 122 -5.97 13.04 -3.24
CA VAL A 122 -6.12 13.74 -1.95
C VAL A 122 -4.89 14.55 -1.54
N GLY A 123 -3.92 14.75 -2.45
CA GLY A 123 -2.75 15.60 -2.22
C GLY A 123 -1.54 14.91 -1.56
N ILE A 124 -1.56 13.59 -1.39
CA ILE A 124 -0.44 12.80 -0.85
C ILE A 124 0.53 12.47 -1.99
N ARG A 125 1.81 12.83 -1.81
CA ARG A 125 2.88 12.44 -2.72
C ARG A 125 3.50 11.11 -2.31
N PHE A 126 4.22 10.53 -3.26
CA PHE A 126 4.97 9.28 -3.08
C PHE A 126 6.37 9.48 -3.65
N THR A 127 7.37 8.86 -3.02
CA THR A 127 8.78 9.07 -3.36
C THR A 127 9.36 7.89 -4.14
N HIS A 128 9.02 6.65 -3.75
CA HIS A 128 9.59 5.44 -4.34
C HIS A 128 8.57 4.30 -4.43
N TRP A 129 8.76 3.41 -5.40
CA TRP A 129 8.32 2.02 -5.28
C TRP A 129 9.45 1.20 -4.68
N PHE A 130 9.13 0.22 -3.84
CA PHE A 130 10.16 -0.50 -3.11
C PHE A 130 9.81 -1.96 -2.86
N ILE A 131 10.85 -2.74 -2.55
CA ILE A 131 10.75 -4.05 -1.90
C ILE A 131 11.47 -3.92 -0.55
N GLY A 132 10.80 -4.34 0.52
CA GLY A 132 11.34 -4.32 1.89
C GLY A 132 12.57 -5.22 2.09
N THR A 133 13.01 -5.38 3.32
CA THR A 133 14.18 -6.20 3.67
C THR A 133 14.04 -7.66 3.25
N VAL A 134 15.16 -8.39 3.13
CA VAL A 134 15.17 -9.84 2.85
C VAL A 134 14.28 -10.64 3.82
N SER A 135 14.25 -10.25 5.10
CA SER A 135 13.40 -10.88 6.11
C SER A 135 11.90 -10.60 5.94
N LYS A 136 11.53 -9.55 5.20
CA LYS A 136 10.15 -9.11 4.93
C LYS A 136 10.07 -8.49 3.52
N PRO A 137 10.20 -9.30 2.45
CA PRO A 137 10.27 -8.80 1.07
C PRO A 137 8.87 -8.45 0.58
N GLN A 138 8.32 -7.35 1.11
CA GLN A 138 6.99 -6.87 0.76
C GLN A 138 7.11 -5.70 -0.21
N PRO A 139 6.48 -5.78 -1.40
CA PRO A 139 6.43 -4.66 -2.32
C PRO A 139 5.53 -3.55 -1.75
N GLY A 140 5.86 -2.30 -2.04
CA GLY A 140 5.04 -1.17 -1.62
C GLY A 140 5.38 0.14 -2.33
N VAL A 141 4.57 1.15 -2.06
CA VAL A 141 4.82 2.53 -2.49
C VAL A 141 5.10 3.39 -1.25
N LYS A 142 6.24 4.07 -1.24
CA LYS A 142 6.68 4.92 -0.13
C LYS A 142 5.96 6.26 -0.20
N ILE A 143 5.22 6.57 0.86
CA ILE A 143 4.53 7.84 1.05
C ILE A 143 5.55 8.93 1.40
N ASP A 144 5.40 10.11 0.81
CA ASP A 144 6.05 11.33 1.30
C ASP A 144 5.37 11.78 2.59
N TYR A 145 6.04 11.58 3.72
CA TYR A 145 5.41 11.76 5.03
C TYR A 145 5.02 13.22 5.32
N ALA A 146 5.67 14.18 4.67
CA ALA A 146 5.40 15.60 4.80
C ALA A 146 4.02 15.97 4.21
N THR A 147 3.75 15.57 2.97
CA THR A 147 2.43 15.78 2.36
C THR A 147 1.36 14.91 3.00
N TYR A 148 1.74 13.70 3.46
CA TYR A 148 0.85 12.86 4.24
C TYR A 148 0.38 13.54 5.52
N LEU A 149 1.27 14.09 6.35
CA LEU A 149 0.88 14.72 7.62
C LEU A 149 -0.04 15.94 7.41
N ARG A 150 0.17 16.69 6.32
CA ARG A 150 -0.65 17.86 5.95
C ARG A 150 -2.02 17.49 5.38
N THR A 151 -2.20 16.25 4.93
CA THR A 151 -3.47 15.78 4.37
C THR A 151 -4.48 15.47 5.49
N PRO A 152 -5.77 15.84 5.39
CA PRO A 152 -6.76 15.55 6.43
C PRO A 152 -6.85 14.06 6.81
N PRO A 153 -7.08 13.71 8.08
CA PRO A 153 -7.06 12.31 8.54
C PRO A 153 -8.01 11.37 7.79
N LYS A 154 -9.23 11.83 7.48
CA LYS A 154 -10.22 11.05 6.71
C LYS A 154 -9.70 10.69 5.31
N ALA A 155 -9.04 11.62 4.64
CA ALA A 155 -8.45 11.38 3.32
C ALA A 155 -7.28 10.39 3.38
N ARG A 156 -6.41 10.51 4.40
CA ARG A 156 -5.33 9.52 4.66
C ARG A 156 -5.90 8.13 4.90
N ALA A 157 -6.99 8.03 5.66
CA ALA A 157 -7.67 6.78 5.92
C ALA A 157 -8.12 6.12 4.62
N TRP A 158 -8.87 6.84 3.78
CA TRP A 158 -9.36 6.30 2.50
C TRP A 158 -8.23 5.93 1.53
N MET A 159 -7.11 6.66 1.53
CA MET A 159 -5.92 6.25 0.79
C MET A 159 -5.42 4.87 1.26
N HIS A 160 -5.35 4.59 2.57
CA HIS A 160 -5.00 3.25 3.05
C HIS A 160 -6.08 2.20 2.70
N ALA A 161 -7.37 2.52 2.78
CA ALA A 161 -8.41 1.56 2.41
C ALA A 161 -8.38 1.18 0.92
N SER A 162 -7.97 2.10 0.04
CA SER A 162 -8.07 1.93 -1.42
C SER A 162 -7.39 0.66 -1.94
N GLY A 163 -6.12 0.41 -1.60
CA GLY A 163 -5.41 -0.79 -2.03
C GLY A 163 -6.06 -2.07 -1.52
N ALA A 164 -6.57 -2.07 -0.28
CA ALA A 164 -7.27 -3.21 0.31
C ALA A 164 -8.65 -3.46 -0.30
N LEU A 165 -9.35 -2.42 -0.74
CA LEU A 165 -10.62 -2.55 -1.46
C LEU A 165 -10.41 -3.14 -2.85
N VAL A 166 -9.43 -2.62 -3.59
CA VAL A 166 -9.09 -3.10 -4.93
C VAL A 166 -8.77 -4.59 -4.91
N THR A 167 -7.92 -5.06 -3.99
CA THR A 167 -7.56 -6.48 -3.94
C THR A 167 -8.75 -7.39 -3.65
N LYS A 168 -9.77 -6.92 -2.93
CA LYS A 168 -10.99 -7.71 -2.66
C LYS A 168 -11.94 -7.72 -3.83
N VAL A 169 -12.10 -6.61 -4.53
CA VAL A 169 -13.05 -6.50 -5.64
C VAL A 169 -12.57 -7.31 -6.86
N VAL A 170 -11.27 -7.30 -7.15
CA VAL A 170 -10.71 -7.90 -8.37
C VAL A 170 -11.03 -9.41 -8.54
N PRO A 171 -10.88 -10.29 -7.53
CA PRO A 171 -11.28 -11.69 -7.65
C PRO A 171 -12.76 -11.89 -8.07
N PHE A 172 -13.68 -11.11 -7.50
CA PHE A 172 -15.12 -11.21 -7.83
C PHE A 172 -15.43 -10.66 -9.21
N LEU A 173 -14.71 -9.63 -9.68
CA LEU A 173 -14.78 -9.22 -11.09
C LEU A 173 -14.28 -10.33 -12.02
N GLY A 174 -13.22 -11.04 -11.60
CA GLY A 174 -12.71 -12.22 -12.31
C GLY A 174 -13.76 -13.32 -12.45
N ILE A 175 -14.62 -13.52 -11.45
CA ILE A 175 -15.75 -14.48 -11.52
C ILE A 175 -16.71 -14.08 -12.65
N GLY A 176 -17.06 -12.79 -12.73
CA GLY A 176 -17.89 -12.27 -13.84
C GLY A 176 -17.25 -12.48 -15.20
N ALA A 177 -15.92 -12.31 -15.30
CA ALA A 177 -15.19 -12.60 -16.53
C ALA A 177 -15.20 -14.09 -16.89
N ALA A 178 -14.99 -14.98 -15.92
CA ALA A 178 -15.06 -16.43 -16.10
C ALA A 178 -16.45 -16.90 -16.57
N TRP A 179 -17.50 -16.23 -16.12
CA TRP A 179 -18.84 -16.46 -16.65
C TRP A 179 -18.97 -16.06 -18.10
N GLY A 180 -18.61 -14.83 -18.45
CA GLY A 180 -18.75 -14.30 -19.80
C GLY A 180 -17.94 -15.09 -20.84
N SER A 181 -16.77 -15.59 -20.47
CA SER A 181 -15.90 -16.39 -21.35
C SER A 181 -16.25 -17.89 -21.38
N HIS A 182 -17.34 -18.31 -20.71
CA HIS A 182 -17.73 -19.72 -20.58
C HIS A 182 -16.56 -20.61 -20.08
N SER A 183 -15.81 -20.11 -19.10
CA SER A 183 -14.65 -20.83 -18.57
C SER A 183 -15.07 -21.99 -17.66
N PRO A 184 -14.22 -23.04 -17.54
CA PRO A 184 -14.52 -24.20 -16.71
C PRO A 184 -14.93 -23.84 -15.28
N ALA A 185 -15.85 -24.61 -14.70
CA ALA A 185 -16.37 -24.38 -13.35
C ALA A 185 -15.28 -24.23 -12.27
N TRP A 186 -14.13 -24.92 -12.42
CA TRP A 186 -13.02 -24.81 -11.47
C TRP A 186 -12.42 -23.40 -11.40
N THR A 187 -12.48 -22.61 -12.48
CA THR A 187 -11.98 -21.22 -12.51
C THR A 187 -12.72 -20.36 -11.49
N TRP A 188 -14.04 -20.52 -11.42
CA TRP A 188 -14.94 -19.81 -10.53
C TRP A 188 -14.65 -20.11 -9.07
N TRP A 189 -14.49 -21.40 -8.76
CA TRP A 189 -14.19 -21.85 -7.41
C TRP A 189 -12.82 -21.32 -6.95
N ILE A 190 -11.81 -21.34 -7.81
CA ILE A 190 -10.49 -20.77 -7.46
C ILE A 190 -10.61 -19.27 -7.17
N LEU A 191 -11.31 -18.50 -8.01
CA LEU A 191 -11.47 -17.06 -7.81
C LEU A 191 -12.30 -16.72 -6.58
N LEU A 192 -13.37 -17.49 -6.32
CA LEU A 192 -14.18 -17.35 -5.11
C LEU A 192 -13.35 -17.66 -3.86
N LEU A 193 -12.62 -18.77 -3.84
CA LEU A 193 -11.75 -19.14 -2.73
C LEU A 193 -10.64 -18.10 -2.53
N LEU A 194 -10.06 -17.57 -3.59
CA LEU A 194 -9.07 -16.49 -3.53
C LEU A 194 -9.65 -15.23 -2.87
N GLY A 195 -10.84 -14.78 -3.31
CA GLY A 195 -11.51 -13.61 -2.73
C GLY A 195 -11.90 -13.81 -1.27
N LEU A 196 -12.51 -14.96 -0.94
CA LEU A 196 -12.88 -15.31 0.43
C LEU A 196 -11.65 -15.43 1.34
N PHE A 197 -10.56 -16.02 0.84
CA PHE A 197 -9.30 -16.12 1.57
C PHE A 197 -8.71 -14.73 1.85
N GLN A 198 -8.72 -13.81 0.88
CA GLN A 198 -8.26 -12.44 1.09
C GLN A 198 -9.13 -11.67 2.10
N ILE A 199 -10.45 -11.86 2.07
CA ILE A 199 -11.35 -11.27 3.07
C ILE A 199 -11.06 -11.84 4.46
N THR A 200 -10.90 -13.16 4.56
CA THR A 200 -10.67 -13.87 5.82
C THR A 200 -9.33 -13.50 6.44
N THR A 201 -8.25 -13.49 5.64
CA THR A 201 -6.92 -13.07 6.11
C THR A 201 -6.94 -11.63 6.60
N ASP A 202 -7.67 -10.75 5.92
CA ASP A 202 -7.94 -9.43 6.45
C ASP A 202 -8.69 -9.52 7.78
N ILE A 203 -9.88 -10.13 7.89
CA ILE A 203 -10.62 -10.14 9.17
C ILE A 203 -9.77 -10.65 10.35
N LEU A 204 -8.98 -11.71 10.14
CA LEU A 204 -8.17 -12.35 11.18
C LEU A 204 -6.90 -11.58 11.55
N PHE A 205 -6.19 -11.00 10.57
CA PHE A 205 -4.88 -10.36 10.77
C PHE A 205 -4.91 -8.82 10.63
N SER A 206 -6.04 -8.26 10.17
CA SER A 206 -6.24 -6.85 9.82
C SER A 206 -5.86 -5.91 10.95
N VAL A 207 -6.15 -6.31 12.19
CA VAL A 207 -6.00 -5.43 13.34
C VAL A 207 -4.54 -5.20 13.74
N LYS A 208 -3.60 -6.05 13.31
CA LYS A 208 -2.20 -6.01 13.74
C LYS A 208 -1.23 -5.43 12.71
N SER A 209 -1.44 -5.63 11.41
CA SER A 209 -0.46 -5.19 10.38
C SER A 209 -1.04 -4.73 9.03
N SER A 210 -2.37 -4.73 8.83
CA SER A 210 -2.96 -4.41 7.51
C SER A 210 -3.22 -2.91 7.28
N ASP A 211 -3.63 -2.56 6.06
CA ASP A 211 -4.11 -1.22 5.74
C ASP A 211 -5.37 -0.82 6.50
N TRP A 212 -6.21 -1.77 6.90
CA TRP A 212 -7.36 -1.46 7.77
C TRP A 212 -6.94 -1.03 9.17
N LYS A 213 -5.80 -1.51 9.69
CA LYS A 213 -5.22 -0.96 10.92
C LYS A 213 -4.85 0.51 10.71
N LYS A 214 -4.25 0.84 9.57
CA LYS A 214 -3.89 2.23 9.23
C LYS A 214 -5.15 3.07 9.03
N PHE A 215 -6.14 2.59 8.27
CA PHE A 215 -7.45 3.21 8.09
C PHE A 215 -8.09 3.55 9.43
N ARG A 216 -8.26 2.55 10.32
CA ARG A 216 -8.88 2.76 11.65
C ARG A 216 -8.09 3.75 12.49
N ARG A 217 -6.75 3.68 12.47
CA ARG A 217 -5.89 4.63 13.18
C ARG A 217 -6.09 6.06 12.66
N GLU A 218 -6.15 6.26 11.35
CA GLU A 218 -6.36 7.59 10.77
C GLU A 218 -7.79 8.10 10.99
N MET A 219 -8.80 7.21 10.94
CA MET A 219 -10.19 7.56 11.27
C MET A 219 -10.36 8.01 12.73
N ARG A 220 -9.60 7.45 13.67
CA ARG A 220 -9.61 7.92 15.06
C ARG A 220 -9.19 9.38 15.18
N TYR A 221 -8.21 9.83 14.37
CA TYR A 221 -7.82 11.24 14.33
C TYR A 221 -8.84 12.12 13.60
N ALA A 222 -9.71 11.54 12.77
CA ALA A 222 -10.79 12.30 12.13
C ALA A 222 -11.99 12.54 13.06
N GLN A 223 -12.07 11.80 14.17
CA GLN A 223 -13.16 11.81 15.14
C GLN A 223 -12.80 12.52 16.45
N SER A 224 -11.53 12.89 16.62
CA SER A 224 -10.98 13.63 17.74
C SER A 224 -10.86 15.11 17.40
#